data_AF-A0A090T8U6-F1
#
_entry.id   AF-A0A090T8U6-F1
#
_cell.length_a   1.000
_cell.length_b   1.000
_cell.length_c   1.000
_cell.angle_alpha   90.00
_cell.angle_beta   90.00
_cell.angle_gamma   90.00
#
_symmetry.space_group_name_H-M   'P 1'
#
loop_
_entity.id
_entity.type
_entity.pdbx_description
1 polymer ?
#
loop_
_entity_poly.entity_id
_entity_poly.type
_entity_poly.pdbx_seq_one_letter_code
_entity_poly.pdbx_strand_id
1 'polypeptide(L)'
;MKLSSIVTRIYISFFVLIAIMMTSSWYAIQSTSKMTDRIESITHESTPLMMHTSALTIAFLDINRSLTRYLAAMYIDELEPLATDIKEKNAHYHTEEQWISQHLEFNTSTQETLSIIKSGSTEVLIQIANVTELYEQFLDLKDQDDFQQSKFQPIVNQLTSDLVSGLSNASNSNERAAIQGLLSQLSVLSVDANKAFSMQDIVELNASKRSFSSRQERFQQAVDALRTASPTLSRSTEQATKLFSTQLFSKSGAMSLHIRLMTYSTNYRHKERT
;
A
#
# COMPACT_ATOMS: atom_id res chain seq x y z
N MET A 1 78.08 -69.91 23.00
CA MET A 1 77.54 -68.63 23.50
C MET A 1 76.34 -68.22 22.64
N LYS A 2 75.10 -68.52 23.07
CA LYS A 2 73.85 -68.22 22.32
C LYS A 2 72.83 -67.47 23.21
N LEU A 3 73.29 -66.47 23.96
CA LEU A 3 72.43 -65.59 24.78
C LEU A 3 72.12 -64.24 24.11
N SER A 4 72.66 -63.97 22.91
CA SER A 4 72.49 -62.71 22.17
C SER A 4 71.21 -62.62 21.30
N SER A 5 70.34 -63.64 21.30
CA SER A 5 69.23 -63.73 20.32
C SER A 5 67.85 -63.40 20.91
N ILE A 6 67.60 -63.70 22.18
CA ILE A 6 66.29 -63.49 22.82
C ILE A 6 66.17 -62.09 23.43
N VAL A 7 67.19 -61.64 24.16
CA VAL A 7 67.16 -60.34 24.84
C VAL A 7 67.07 -59.20 23.82
N THR A 8 67.83 -59.28 22.73
CA THR A 8 67.81 -58.31 21.62
C THR A 8 66.46 -58.29 20.89
N ARG A 9 65.81 -59.45 20.69
CA ARG A 9 64.45 -59.51 20.09
C ARG A 9 63.41 -58.87 21.00
N ILE A 10 63.51 -59.07 22.32
CA ILE A 10 62.58 -58.45 23.29
C ILE A 10 62.75 -56.93 23.29
N TYR A 11 63.98 -56.41 23.32
CA TYR A 11 64.22 -54.97 23.25
C TYR A 11 63.79 -54.34 21.92
N ILE A 12 64.02 -55.02 20.79
CA ILE A 12 63.56 -54.55 19.47
C ILE A 12 62.02 -54.53 19.42
N SER A 13 61.34 -55.59 19.87
CA SER A 13 59.88 -55.61 19.93
C SER A 13 59.32 -54.50 20.82
N PHE A 14 59.97 -54.23 21.96
CA PHE A 14 59.55 -53.17 22.87
C PHE A 14 59.78 -51.77 22.28
N PHE A 15 60.91 -51.56 21.60
CA PHE A 15 61.20 -50.31 20.89
C PHE A 15 60.21 -50.06 19.74
N VAL A 16 59.86 -51.09 18.96
CA VAL A 16 58.83 -51.00 17.91
C VAL A 16 57.47 -50.65 18.51
N LEU A 17 57.11 -51.21 19.66
CA LEU A 17 55.86 -50.91 20.35
C LEU A 17 55.81 -49.43 20.81
N ILE A 18 56.91 -48.93 21.39
CA ILE A 18 57.05 -47.52 21.77
C ILE A 18 56.97 -46.60 20.54
N ALA A 19 57.64 -46.96 19.44
CA ALA A 19 57.61 -46.19 18.20
C ALA A 19 56.20 -46.15 17.58
N ILE A 20 55.46 -47.26 17.61
CA ILE A 20 54.06 -47.32 17.17
C ILE A 20 53.18 -46.46 18.07
N MET A 21 53.35 -46.52 19.40
CA MET A 21 52.58 -45.69 20.35
C MET A 21 52.88 -44.18 20.20
N MET A 22 54.13 -43.80 19.95
CA MET A 22 54.49 -42.40 19.69
C MET A 22 53.92 -41.92 18.36
N THR A 23 54.01 -42.73 17.31
CA THR A 23 53.50 -42.36 15.97
C THR A 23 51.97 -42.28 15.97
N SER A 24 51.28 -43.19 16.66
CA SER A 24 49.82 -43.14 16.80
C SER A 24 49.37 -41.94 17.63
N SER A 25 50.08 -41.62 18.70
CA SER A 25 49.79 -40.42 19.52
C SER A 25 50.06 -39.13 18.76
N TRP A 26 51.14 -39.06 17.98
CA TRP A 26 51.46 -37.91 17.13
C TRP A 26 50.41 -37.73 16.02
N TYR A 27 50.00 -38.82 15.37
CA TYR A 27 48.96 -38.79 14.35
C TYR A 27 47.60 -38.40 14.94
N ALA A 28 47.27 -38.88 16.15
CA ALA A 28 46.08 -38.46 16.87
C ALA A 28 46.10 -36.95 17.17
N ILE A 29 47.20 -36.42 17.71
CA ILE A 29 47.34 -34.98 18.01
C ILE A 29 47.20 -34.12 16.76
N GLN A 30 47.87 -34.49 15.66
CA GLN A 30 47.80 -33.71 14.41
C GLN A 30 46.42 -33.81 13.75
N SER A 31 45.76 -34.97 13.84
CA SER A 31 44.38 -35.16 13.38
C SER A 31 43.40 -34.33 14.21
N THR A 32 43.55 -34.30 15.53
CA THR A 32 42.70 -33.50 16.42
C THR A 32 42.91 -32.01 16.17
N SER A 33 44.15 -31.53 16.03
CA SER A 33 44.43 -30.12 15.69
C SER A 33 43.81 -29.72 14.35
N LYS A 34 44.01 -30.49 13.27
CA LYS A 34 43.39 -30.19 11.96
C LYS A 34 41.86 -30.24 11.97
N MET A 35 41.27 -31.08 12.83
CA MET A 35 39.82 -31.18 13.00
C MET A 35 39.28 -30.01 13.82
N THR A 36 39.97 -29.60 14.88
CA THR A 36 39.67 -28.39 15.65
C THR A 36 39.78 -27.15 14.78
N ASP A 37 40.86 -26.98 14.02
CA ASP A 37 41.06 -25.83 13.13
C ASP A 37 39.96 -25.75 12.05
N ARG A 38 39.52 -26.90 11.51
CA ARG A 38 38.41 -26.97 10.56
C ARG A 38 37.06 -26.68 11.21
N ILE A 39 36.82 -27.18 12.42
CA ILE A 39 35.60 -26.87 13.18
C ILE A 39 35.58 -25.39 13.56
N GLU A 40 36.71 -24.82 13.95
CA GLU A 40 36.88 -23.41 14.28
C GLU A 40 36.65 -22.54 13.05
N SER A 41 37.28 -22.84 11.90
CA SER A 41 37.04 -22.16 10.62
C SER A 41 35.59 -22.28 10.15
N ILE A 42 34.99 -23.49 10.17
CA ILE A 42 33.58 -23.69 9.83
C ILE A 42 32.67 -22.90 10.76
N THR A 43 32.96 -22.87 12.07
CA THR A 43 32.17 -22.11 13.05
C THR A 43 32.32 -20.60 12.85
N HIS A 44 33.54 -20.15 12.57
CA HIS A 44 33.88 -18.74 12.38
C HIS A 44 33.32 -18.17 11.07
N GLU A 45 33.12 -19.00 10.04
CA GLU A 45 32.55 -18.60 8.76
C GLU A 45 31.03 -18.83 8.69
N SER A 46 30.53 -19.96 9.23
CA SER A 46 29.11 -20.31 9.13
C SER A 46 28.22 -19.57 10.13
N THR A 47 28.74 -19.22 11.32
CA THR A 47 27.95 -18.52 12.34
C THR A 47 27.58 -17.10 11.89
N PRO A 48 28.53 -16.28 11.37
CA PRO A 48 28.18 -14.97 10.81
C PRO A 48 27.21 -15.08 9.63
N LEU A 49 27.42 -16.01 8.70
CA LEU A 49 26.51 -16.24 7.57
C LEU A 49 25.09 -16.57 8.04
N MET A 50 24.93 -17.46 9.04
CA MET A 50 23.63 -17.81 9.60
C MET A 50 22.97 -16.63 10.33
N MET A 51 23.75 -15.83 11.06
CA MET A 51 23.27 -14.63 11.76
C MET A 51 22.76 -13.59 10.77
N HIS A 52 23.54 -13.25 9.74
CA HIS A 52 23.16 -12.27 8.73
C HIS A 52 21.99 -12.77 7.86
N THR A 53 21.91 -14.07 7.56
CA THR A 53 20.73 -14.65 6.87
C THR A 53 19.46 -14.51 7.72
N SER A 54 19.58 -14.70 9.03
CA SER A 54 18.48 -14.50 9.97
C SER A 54 18.09 -13.02 10.06
N ALA A 55 19.08 -12.12 10.12
CA ALA A 55 18.87 -10.67 10.11
C ALA A 55 18.17 -10.19 8.83
N LEU A 56 18.57 -10.71 7.66
CA LEU A 56 17.91 -10.45 6.38
C LEU A 56 16.42 -10.86 6.40
N THR A 57 16.13 -12.03 6.97
CA THR A 57 14.74 -12.52 7.10
C THR A 57 13.92 -11.64 8.04
N ILE A 58 14.51 -11.24 9.18
CA ILE A 58 13.87 -10.32 10.13
C ILE A 58 13.62 -8.96 9.47
N ALA A 59 14.60 -8.41 8.75
CA ALA A 59 14.47 -7.15 8.02
C ALA A 59 13.31 -7.20 7.02
N PHE A 60 13.14 -8.31 6.28
CA PHE A 60 12.01 -8.48 5.38
C PHE A 60 10.65 -8.52 6.12
N LEU A 61 10.57 -9.24 7.25
CA LEU A 61 9.36 -9.26 8.08
C LEU A 61 9.04 -7.88 8.67
N ASP A 62 10.06 -7.12 9.04
CA ASP A 62 9.91 -5.76 9.55
C ASP A 62 9.40 -4.80 8.49
N ILE A 63 9.85 -4.93 7.24
CA ILE A 63 9.30 -4.19 6.10
C ILE A 63 7.81 -4.50 5.94
N ASN A 64 7.44 -5.79 5.95
CA ASN A 64 6.04 -6.20 5.83
C ASN A 64 5.17 -5.65 6.97
N ARG A 65 5.68 -5.67 8.21
CA ARG A 65 4.99 -5.08 9.37
C ARG A 65 4.79 -3.58 9.22
N SER A 66 5.77 -2.86 8.68
CA SER A 66 5.66 -1.42 8.44
C SER A 66 4.74 -1.09 7.28
N LEU A 67 4.77 -1.87 6.19
CA LEU A 67 3.80 -1.76 5.10
C LEU A 67 2.38 -1.97 5.61
N THR A 68 2.15 -2.96 6.46
CA THR A 68 0.82 -3.20 7.05
C THR A 68 0.33 -1.97 7.84
N ARG A 69 1.22 -1.31 8.58
CA ARG A 69 0.88 -0.08 9.31
C ARG A 69 0.61 1.08 8.36
N TYR A 70 1.41 1.22 7.31
CA TYR A 70 1.23 2.23 6.27
C TYR A 70 -0.12 2.11 5.58
N LEU A 71 -0.50 0.89 5.18
CA LEU A 71 -1.79 0.60 4.55
C LEU A 71 -2.98 0.64 5.52
N ALA A 72 -2.72 0.67 6.82
CA ALA A 72 -3.74 0.83 7.86
C ALA A 72 -3.97 2.30 8.26
N ALA A 73 -3.07 3.21 7.86
CA ALA A 73 -3.20 4.64 8.12
C ALA A 73 -4.45 5.20 7.43
N MET A 74 -5.17 6.10 8.10
CA MET A 74 -6.44 6.62 7.58
C MET A 74 -6.32 7.99 6.95
N TYR A 75 -5.23 8.70 7.26
CA TYR A 75 -4.99 10.08 6.88
C TYR A 75 -3.61 10.25 6.23
N ILE A 76 -3.49 11.24 5.36
CA ILE A 76 -2.27 11.46 4.56
C ILE A 76 -1.08 11.94 5.40
N ASP A 77 -1.33 12.70 6.47
CA ASP A 77 -0.32 13.23 7.39
C ASP A 77 0.33 12.13 8.25
N GLU A 78 -0.35 11.00 8.43
CA GLU A 78 0.21 9.82 9.09
C GLU A 78 1.23 9.07 8.21
N LEU A 79 1.22 9.28 6.88
CA LEU A 79 2.02 8.48 5.94
C LEU A 79 3.50 8.83 5.95
N GLU A 80 3.87 10.10 6.09
CA GLU A 80 5.26 10.55 6.01
C GLU A 80 6.21 9.83 7.01
N PRO A 81 5.89 9.75 8.31
CA PRO A 81 6.74 9.01 9.25
C PRO A 81 6.77 7.50 8.95
N LEU A 82 5.66 6.93 8.46
CA LEU A 82 5.58 5.50 8.11
C LEU A 82 6.36 5.16 6.84
N ALA A 83 6.36 6.05 5.84
CA ALA A 83 7.18 5.93 4.63
C ALA A 83 8.67 5.98 4.97
N THR A 84 9.05 6.83 5.92
CA THR A 84 10.44 6.94 6.40
C THR A 84 10.88 5.64 7.08
N ASP A 85 10.05 5.07 7.96
CA ASP A 85 10.31 3.77 8.61
C ASP A 85 10.48 2.63 7.57
N ILE A 86 9.64 2.59 6.52
CA ILE A 86 9.80 1.61 5.42
C ILE A 86 11.14 1.82 4.69
N LYS A 87 11.52 3.06 4.39
CA LYS A 87 12.80 3.37 3.71
C LYS A 87 14.00 2.93 4.53
N GLU A 88 13.99 3.19 5.83
CA GLU A 88 15.06 2.78 6.75
C GLU A 88 15.20 1.25 6.78
N LYS A 89 14.08 0.53 6.85
CA LYS A 89 14.06 -0.94 6.84
C LYS A 89 14.50 -1.53 5.50
N ASN A 90 14.14 -0.92 4.37
CA ASN A 90 14.64 -1.30 3.05
C ASN A 90 16.17 -1.10 2.97
N ALA A 91 16.69 0.01 3.51
CA ALA A 91 18.14 0.25 3.55
C ALA A 91 18.87 -0.78 4.43
N HIS A 92 18.28 -1.16 5.57
CA HIS A 92 18.83 -2.23 6.40
C HIS A 92 18.84 -3.58 5.67
N TYR A 93 17.73 -3.94 5.00
CA TYR A 93 17.66 -5.16 4.19
C TYR A 93 18.77 -5.22 3.13
N HIS A 94 18.98 -4.14 2.37
CA HIS A 94 20.06 -4.09 1.37
C HIS A 94 21.46 -4.20 1.99
N THR A 95 21.66 -3.66 3.19
CA THR A 95 22.94 -3.78 3.91
C THR A 95 23.24 -5.25 4.23
N GLU A 96 22.25 -5.99 4.75
CA GLU A 96 22.36 -7.42 5.06
C GLU A 96 22.57 -8.25 3.77
N GLU A 97 21.80 -7.96 2.72
CA GLU A 97 21.91 -8.63 1.41
C GLU A 97 23.30 -8.44 0.78
N GLN A 98 23.84 -7.22 0.87
CA GLN A 98 25.17 -6.89 0.37
C GLN A 98 26.25 -7.59 1.19
N TRP A 99 26.11 -7.63 2.53
CA TRP A 99 27.06 -8.34 3.39
C TRP A 99 27.11 -9.84 3.04
N ILE A 100 25.96 -10.49 2.92
CA ILE A 100 25.86 -11.92 2.55
C ILE A 100 26.50 -12.16 1.18
N SER A 101 26.24 -11.27 0.23
CA SER A 101 26.81 -11.37 -1.12
C SER A 101 28.34 -11.29 -1.15
N GLN A 102 28.95 -10.55 -0.22
CA GLN A 102 30.40 -10.36 -0.14
C GLN A 102 31.11 -11.49 0.62
N HIS A 103 30.40 -12.20 1.51
CA HIS A 103 30.97 -13.20 2.41
C HIS A 103 30.58 -14.64 2.07
N LEU A 104 29.80 -14.85 1.00
CA LEU A 104 29.52 -16.18 0.46
C LEU A 104 30.66 -16.64 -0.45
N GLU A 105 31.22 -17.82 -0.17
CA GLU A 105 32.10 -18.50 -1.12
C GLU A 105 31.31 -18.92 -2.37
N PHE A 106 31.74 -18.44 -3.54
CA PHE A 106 31.03 -18.66 -4.79
C PHE A 106 31.28 -20.08 -5.32
N ASN A 107 30.33 -20.98 -5.08
CA ASN A 107 30.09 -22.12 -5.97
C ASN A 107 28.86 -21.83 -6.87
N THR A 108 28.72 -22.59 -7.95
CA THR A 108 27.66 -22.36 -8.96
C THR A 108 26.24 -22.38 -8.37
N SER A 109 25.98 -23.26 -7.39
CA SER A 109 24.68 -23.40 -6.73
C SER A 109 24.35 -22.23 -5.81
N THR A 110 25.35 -21.74 -5.08
CA THR A 110 25.22 -20.57 -4.19
C THR A 110 25.05 -19.28 -4.98
N GLN A 111 25.71 -19.14 -6.13
CA GLN A 111 25.49 -18.00 -7.04
C GLN A 111 24.07 -17.96 -7.61
N GLU A 112 23.55 -19.10 -8.04
CA GLU A 112 22.19 -19.19 -8.59
C GLU A 112 21.15 -18.83 -7.52
N THR A 113 21.28 -19.38 -6.32
CA THR A 113 20.38 -19.10 -5.19
C THR A 113 20.42 -17.60 -4.80
N LEU A 114 21.61 -17.01 -4.71
CA LEU A 114 21.76 -15.58 -4.40
C LEU A 114 21.16 -14.69 -5.49
N SER A 115 21.29 -15.08 -6.76
CA SER A 115 20.67 -14.36 -7.88
C SER A 115 19.14 -14.40 -7.80
N ILE A 116 18.55 -15.55 -7.43
CA ILE A 116 17.11 -15.70 -7.24
C ILE A 116 16.62 -14.80 -6.09
N ILE A 117 17.33 -14.82 -4.95
CA ILE A 117 16.99 -13.99 -3.79
C ILE A 117 17.03 -12.51 -4.17
N LYS A 118 18.10 -12.05 -4.82
CA LYS A 118 18.25 -10.65 -5.27
C LYS A 118 17.18 -10.21 -6.25
N SER A 119 16.85 -11.07 -7.21
CA SER A 119 15.82 -10.76 -8.19
C SER A 119 14.45 -10.66 -7.52
N GLY A 120 14.10 -11.63 -6.68
CA GLY A 120 12.83 -11.65 -5.97
C GLY A 120 12.71 -10.52 -4.95
N SER A 121 13.77 -10.21 -4.20
CA SER A 121 13.80 -9.10 -3.24
C SER A 121 13.61 -7.76 -3.95
N THR A 122 14.33 -7.53 -5.05
CA THR A 122 14.21 -6.32 -5.87
C THR A 122 12.79 -6.15 -6.39
N GLU A 123 12.20 -7.21 -6.93
CA GLU A 123 10.82 -7.17 -7.42
C GLU A 123 9.83 -6.81 -6.30
N VAL A 124 9.93 -7.48 -5.15
CA VAL A 124 9.04 -7.21 -4.01
C VAL A 124 9.22 -5.78 -3.49
N LEU A 125 10.46 -5.29 -3.35
CA LEU A 125 10.73 -3.93 -2.89
C LEU A 125 10.19 -2.86 -3.86
N ILE A 126 10.26 -3.11 -5.18
CA ILE A 126 9.62 -2.26 -6.19
C ILE A 126 8.10 -2.27 -6.02
N GLN A 127 7.49 -3.45 -5.80
CA GLN A 127 6.05 -3.53 -5.57
C GLN A 127 5.63 -2.79 -4.30
N ILE A 128 6.43 -2.88 -3.23
CA ILE A 128 6.20 -2.12 -1.99
C ILE A 128 6.19 -0.62 -2.28
N ALA A 129 7.18 -0.10 -3.01
CA ALA A 129 7.24 1.30 -3.39
C ALA A 129 6.01 1.72 -4.21
N ASN A 130 5.64 0.92 -5.22
CA ASN A 130 4.46 1.17 -6.05
C ASN A 130 3.16 1.19 -5.22
N VAL A 131 2.99 0.24 -4.30
CA VAL A 131 1.79 0.15 -3.44
C VAL A 131 1.73 1.34 -2.49
N THR A 132 2.85 1.76 -1.90
CA THR A 132 2.88 2.93 -1.01
C THR A 132 2.49 4.23 -1.73
N GLU A 133 2.96 4.42 -2.97
CA GLU A 133 2.61 5.58 -3.80
C GLU A 133 1.12 5.54 -4.21
N LEU A 134 0.63 4.37 -4.63
CA LEU A 134 -0.78 4.20 -5.00
C LEU A 134 -1.72 4.45 -3.82
N TYR A 135 -1.32 4.06 -2.60
CA TYR A 135 -2.11 4.26 -1.39
C TYR A 135 -2.13 5.73 -0.94
N GLU A 136 -1.01 6.45 -1.06
CA GLU A 136 -0.96 7.89 -0.83
C GLU A 136 -1.90 8.64 -1.78
N GLN A 137 -1.86 8.33 -3.07
CA GLN A 137 -2.77 8.90 -4.07
C GLN A 137 -4.25 8.55 -3.79
N PHE A 138 -4.51 7.35 -3.26
CA PHE A 138 -5.86 6.96 -2.83
C PHE A 138 -6.37 7.82 -1.68
N LEU A 139 -5.55 8.03 -0.65
CA LEU A 139 -5.93 8.85 0.51
C LEU A 139 -6.12 10.32 0.14
N ASP A 140 -5.25 10.91 -0.69
CA ASP A 140 -5.45 12.28 -1.21
C ASP A 140 -6.78 12.39 -1.98
N LEU A 141 -7.06 11.44 -2.86
CA LEU A 141 -8.31 11.44 -3.62
C LEU A 141 -9.54 11.27 -2.71
N LYS A 142 -9.43 10.45 -1.67
CA LYS A 142 -10.49 10.26 -0.67
C LYS A 142 -10.75 11.55 0.11
N ASP A 143 -9.70 12.21 0.60
CA ASP A 143 -9.83 13.48 1.33
C ASP A 143 -10.46 14.58 0.46
N GLN A 144 -10.08 14.65 -0.82
CA GLN A 144 -10.72 15.56 -1.78
C GLN A 144 -12.19 15.25 -2.01
N ASP A 145 -12.56 13.97 -2.12
CA ASP A 145 -13.94 13.52 -2.27
C ASP A 145 -14.78 13.88 -1.04
N ASP A 146 -14.32 13.49 0.16
CA ASP A 146 -14.97 13.79 1.44
C ASP A 146 -15.17 15.31 1.62
N PHE A 147 -14.15 16.11 1.28
CA PHE A 147 -14.24 17.56 1.33
C PHE A 147 -15.31 18.11 0.38
N GLN A 148 -15.41 17.62 -0.86
CA GLN A 148 -16.41 18.11 -1.81
C GLN A 148 -17.82 17.66 -1.44
N GLN A 149 -17.98 16.43 -0.95
CA GLN A 149 -19.26 15.94 -0.42
C GLN A 149 -19.72 16.75 0.79
N SER A 150 -18.81 17.15 1.70
CA SER A 150 -19.15 17.98 2.85
C SER A 150 -19.77 19.33 2.47
N LYS A 151 -19.42 19.87 1.30
CA LYS A 151 -19.97 21.12 0.76
C LYS A 151 -21.35 20.96 0.14
N PHE A 152 -21.73 19.75 -0.24
CA PHE A 152 -22.96 19.50 -1.00
C PHE A 152 -24.22 19.84 -0.19
N GLN A 153 -24.34 19.32 1.04
CA GLN A 153 -25.54 19.51 1.86
C GLN A 153 -25.79 20.99 2.23
N PRO A 154 -24.77 21.79 2.61
CA PRO A 154 -24.93 23.24 2.78
C PRO A 154 -25.51 23.94 1.54
N ILE A 155 -25.05 23.59 0.34
CA ILE A 155 -25.56 24.16 -0.92
C ILE A 155 -27.03 23.79 -1.13
N VAL A 156 -27.40 22.53 -0.90
CA VAL A 156 -28.79 22.05 -1.01
C VAL A 156 -29.69 22.79 -0.03
N ASN A 157 -29.26 22.94 1.22
CA ASN A 157 -30.03 23.62 2.26
C ASN A 157 -30.25 25.10 1.92
N GLN A 158 -29.19 25.79 1.48
CA GLN A 158 -29.27 27.19 1.06
C GLN A 158 -30.27 27.36 -0.10
N LEU A 159 -30.11 26.57 -1.16
CA LEU A 159 -30.98 26.67 -2.34
C LEU A 159 -32.43 26.30 -2.01
N THR A 160 -32.65 25.30 -1.14
CA THR A 160 -33.99 24.94 -0.67
C THR A 160 -34.62 26.07 0.13
N SER A 161 -33.88 26.68 1.06
CA SER A 161 -34.37 27.79 1.88
C SER A 161 -34.74 29.00 1.02
N ASP A 162 -33.88 29.37 0.07
CA ASP A 162 -34.12 30.50 -0.83
C ASP A 162 -35.35 30.27 -1.71
N LEU A 163 -35.51 29.07 -2.25
CA LEU A 163 -36.67 28.71 -3.08
C LEU A 163 -37.96 28.59 -2.27
N VAL A 164 -37.93 28.04 -1.06
CA VAL A 164 -39.11 27.98 -0.17
C VAL A 164 -39.54 29.39 0.23
N SER A 165 -38.59 30.25 0.59
CA SER A 165 -38.86 31.65 0.89
C SER A 165 -39.40 32.40 -0.32
N GLY A 166 -38.83 32.15 -1.50
CA GLY A 166 -39.34 32.63 -2.78
C GLY A 166 -40.77 32.17 -3.05
N LEU A 167 -41.09 30.90 -2.76
CA LEU A 167 -42.42 30.33 -2.95
C LEU A 167 -43.47 31.01 -2.06
N SER A 168 -43.12 31.29 -0.80
CA SER A 168 -43.99 32.02 0.14
C SER A 168 -44.27 33.45 -0.32
N ASN A 169 -43.31 34.09 -0.99
CA ASN A 169 -43.41 35.46 -1.50
C ASN A 169 -43.96 35.56 -2.93
N ALA A 170 -44.18 34.42 -3.60
CA ALA A 170 -44.59 34.37 -4.99
C ALA A 170 -46.01 34.92 -5.20
N SER A 171 -46.10 35.86 -6.14
CA SER A 171 -47.29 36.69 -6.37
C SER A 171 -48.25 36.12 -7.41
N ASN A 172 -47.76 35.24 -8.29
CA ASN A 172 -48.51 34.69 -9.41
C ASN A 172 -48.31 33.17 -9.57
N SER A 173 -49.23 32.52 -10.29
CA SER A 173 -49.22 31.07 -10.47
C SER A 173 -48.01 30.56 -11.25
N ASN A 174 -47.51 31.34 -12.22
CA ASN A 174 -46.39 30.94 -13.08
C ASN A 174 -45.07 30.93 -12.32
N GLU A 175 -44.85 31.93 -11.46
CA GLU A 175 -43.73 32.01 -10.52
C GLU A 175 -43.76 30.85 -9.53
N ARG A 176 -44.93 30.57 -8.92
CA ARG A 176 -45.08 29.41 -8.02
C ARG A 176 -44.76 28.09 -8.72
N ALA A 177 -45.27 27.90 -9.93
CA ALA A 177 -45.01 26.68 -10.70
C ALA A 177 -43.53 26.52 -11.05
N ALA A 178 -42.85 27.60 -11.44
CA ALA A 178 -41.41 27.56 -11.74
C ALA A 178 -40.56 27.24 -10.50
N ILE A 179 -40.87 27.85 -9.36
CA ILE A 179 -40.19 27.60 -8.08
C ILE A 179 -40.42 26.14 -7.63
N GLN A 180 -41.66 25.65 -7.67
CA GLN A 180 -41.99 24.26 -7.35
C GLN A 180 -41.29 23.27 -8.29
N GLY A 181 -41.21 23.58 -9.58
CA GLY A 181 -40.49 22.78 -10.56
C GLY A 181 -39.01 22.63 -10.20
N LEU A 182 -38.33 23.73 -9.85
CA LEU A 182 -36.92 23.69 -9.45
C LEU A 182 -36.73 22.98 -8.10
N LEU A 183 -37.60 23.23 -7.10
CA LEU A 183 -37.58 22.52 -5.82
C LEU A 183 -37.72 21.00 -6.00
N SER A 184 -38.60 20.57 -6.90
CA SER A 184 -38.78 19.15 -7.23
C SER A 184 -37.51 18.54 -7.82
N GLN A 185 -36.87 19.19 -8.81
CA GLN A 185 -35.62 18.70 -9.37
C GLN A 185 -34.49 18.69 -8.35
N LEU A 186 -34.37 19.74 -7.53
CA LEU A 186 -33.39 19.85 -6.45
C LEU A 186 -33.52 18.69 -5.46
N SER A 187 -34.75 18.43 -4.98
CA SER A 187 -35.01 17.37 -4.00
C SER A 187 -34.64 16.00 -4.56
N VAL A 188 -35.06 15.68 -5.79
CA VAL A 188 -34.76 14.39 -6.40
C VAL A 188 -33.27 14.21 -6.64
N LEU A 189 -32.59 15.23 -7.18
CA LEU A 189 -31.14 15.17 -7.42
C LEU A 189 -30.35 15.08 -6.11
N SER A 190 -30.79 15.76 -5.05
CA SER A 190 -30.14 15.68 -3.74
C SER A 190 -30.25 14.28 -3.13
N VAL A 191 -31.42 13.64 -3.23
CA VAL A 191 -31.61 12.28 -2.73
C VAL A 191 -30.79 11.29 -3.54
N ASP A 192 -30.83 11.37 -4.87
CA ASP A 192 -30.03 10.52 -5.76
C ASP A 192 -28.52 10.69 -5.46
N ALA A 193 -28.08 11.91 -5.13
CA ALA A 193 -26.66 12.21 -4.90
C ALA A 193 -26.18 11.65 -3.56
N ASN A 194 -26.95 11.88 -2.50
CA ASN A 194 -26.66 11.31 -1.18
C ASN A 194 -26.66 9.78 -1.22
N LYS A 195 -27.57 9.17 -2.01
CA LYS A 195 -27.53 7.73 -2.25
C LYS A 195 -26.25 7.32 -2.97
N ALA A 196 -25.86 8.01 -4.03
CA ALA A 196 -24.65 7.71 -4.78
C ALA A 196 -23.37 7.84 -3.92
N PHE A 197 -23.28 8.85 -3.05
CA PHE A 197 -22.14 9.03 -2.14
C PHE A 197 -22.00 7.90 -1.11
N SER A 198 -23.08 7.19 -0.80
CA SER A 198 -23.04 6.01 0.07
C SER A 198 -22.68 4.71 -0.66
N MET A 199 -22.63 4.72 -1.99
CA MET A 199 -22.37 3.51 -2.79
C MET A 199 -20.87 3.22 -2.86
N GLN A 200 -20.51 1.95 -2.66
CA GLN A 200 -19.15 1.47 -2.86
C GLN A 200 -18.98 0.66 -4.15
N ASP A 201 -20.08 0.26 -4.78
CA ASP A 201 -20.08 -0.54 -6.02
C ASP A 201 -20.10 0.35 -7.26
N ILE A 202 -19.08 0.17 -8.11
CA ILE A 202 -18.92 0.91 -9.36
C ILE A 202 -20.04 0.67 -10.38
N VAL A 203 -20.67 -0.51 -10.38
CA VAL A 203 -21.74 -0.85 -11.34
C VAL A 203 -22.98 -0.02 -11.01
N GLU A 204 -23.36 0.02 -9.73
CA GLU A 204 -24.48 0.84 -9.26
C GLU A 204 -24.19 2.33 -9.45
N LEU A 205 -22.96 2.75 -9.17
CA LEU A 205 -22.55 4.14 -9.31
C LEU A 205 -22.57 4.60 -10.77
N ASN A 206 -22.17 3.75 -11.72
CA ASN A 206 -22.27 4.03 -13.16
C ASN A 206 -23.72 4.09 -13.65
N ALA A 207 -24.63 3.32 -13.07
CA ALA A 207 -26.06 3.48 -13.33
C ALA A 207 -26.57 4.83 -12.83
N SER A 208 -26.14 5.25 -11.62
CA SER A 208 -26.45 6.55 -11.05
C SER A 208 -25.93 7.69 -11.93
N LYS A 209 -24.68 7.62 -12.43
CA LYS A 209 -24.10 8.58 -13.37
C LYS A 209 -24.98 8.81 -14.62
N ARG A 210 -25.49 7.75 -15.22
CA ARG A 210 -26.39 7.84 -16.39
C ARG A 210 -27.71 8.54 -16.04
N SER A 211 -28.26 8.23 -14.87
CA SER A 211 -29.45 8.93 -14.34
C SER A 211 -29.18 10.43 -14.19
N PHE A 212 -28.06 10.83 -13.58
CA PHE A 212 -27.67 12.24 -13.43
C PHE A 212 -27.57 12.97 -14.77
N SER A 213 -26.95 12.39 -15.78
CA SER A 213 -26.86 13.00 -17.11
C SER A 213 -28.24 13.29 -17.70
N SER A 214 -29.21 12.37 -17.55
CA SER A 214 -30.58 12.58 -18.04
C SER A 214 -31.34 13.67 -17.26
N ARG A 215 -31.03 13.85 -15.97
CA ARG A 215 -31.66 14.84 -15.10
C ARG A 215 -31.03 16.22 -15.22
N GLN A 216 -29.80 16.33 -15.70
CA GLN A 216 -29.11 17.60 -15.91
C GLN A 216 -29.93 18.53 -16.81
N GLU A 217 -30.47 18.01 -17.92
CA GLU A 217 -31.29 18.79 -18.84
C GLU A 217 -32.56 19.32 -18.17
N ARG A 218 -33.26 18.47 -17.42
CA ARG A 218 -34.49 18.84 -16.69
C ARG A 218 -34.22 19.88 -15.60
N PHE A 219 -33.09 19.76 -14.90
CA PHE A 219 -32.66 20.75 -13.93
C PHE A 219 -32.40 22.09 -14.61
N GLN A 220 -31.68 22.09 -15.74
CA GLN A 220 -31.40 23.31 -16.49
C GLN A 220 -32.69 23.98 -17.01
N GLN A 221 -33.62 23.19 -17.55
CA GLN A 221 -34.94 23.68 -17.95
C GLN A 221 -35.71 24.31 -16.78
N ALA A 222 -35.66 23.71 -15.59
CA ALA A 222 -36.30 24.28 -14.40
C ALA A 222 -35.64 25.61 -13.95
N VAL A 223 -34.31 25.71 -14.07
CA VAL A 223 -33.57 26.95 -13.83
C VAL A 223 -33.95 28.04 -14.84
N ASP A 224 -34.07 27.70 -16.11
CA ASP A 224 -34.44 28.66 -17.16
C ASP A 224 -35.91 29.11 -17.05
N ALA A 225 -36.79 28.20 -16.64
CA ALA A 225 -38.18 28.53 -16.28
C ALA A 225 -38.24 29.50 -15.09
N LEU A 226 -37.44 29.28 -14.05
CA LEU A 226 -37.33 30.21 -12.92
C LEU A 226 -36.78 31.57 -13.36
N ARG A 227 -35.75 31.60 -14.21
CA ARG A 227 -35.17 32.85 -14.73
C ARG A 227 -36.21 33.69 -15.48
N THR A 228 -37.11 33.03 -16.21
CA THR A 228 -38.18 33.68 -16.98
C THR A 228 -39.32 34.14 -16.08
N ALA A 229 -39.75 33.29 -15.14
CA ALA A 229 -40.93 33.55 -14.31
C ALA A 229 -40.65 34.44 -13.08
N SER A 230 -39.44 34.39 -12.52
CA SER A 230 -39.00 35.21 -11.38
C SER A 230 -37.52 35.61 -11.50
N PRO A 231 -37.22 36.66 -12.30
CA PRO A 231 -35.85 37.10 -12.53
C PRO A 231 -35.11 37.52 -11.26
N THR A 232 -35.80 38.13 -10.30
CA THR A 232 -35.20 38.59 -9.03
C THR A 232 -34.73 37.41 -8.19
N LEU A 233 -35.60 36.40 -7.99
CA LEU A 233 -35.25 35.20 -7.25
C LEU A 233 -34.15 34.40 -7.97
N SER A 234 -34.24 34.29 -9.30
CA SER A 234 -33.21 33.62 -10.09
C SER A 234 -31.82 34.24 -9.92
N ARG A 235 -31.72 35.57 -9.80
CA ARG A 235 -30.43 36.24 -9.54
C ARG A 235 -29.94 35.99 -8.12
N SER A 236 -30.81 36.03 -7.12
CA SER A 236 -30.41 35.77 -5.74
C SER A 236 -29.96 34.32 -5.51
N THR A 237 -30.52 33.36 -6.24
CA THR A 237 -30.14 31.93 -6.15
C THR A 237 -29.06 31.50 -7.12
N GLU A 238 -28.62 32.37 -8.05
CA GLU A 238 -27.77 32.00 -9.19
C GLU A 238 -26.48 31.28 -8.76
N GLN A 239 -25.81 31.82 -7.74
CA GLN A 239 -24.58 31.23 -7.23
C GLN A 239 -24.81 29.84 -6.63
N ALA A 240 -25.83 29.68 -5.78
CA ALA A 240 -26.16 28.40 -5.17
C ALA A 240 -26.56 27.36 -6.24
N THR A 241 -27.35 27.76 -7.24
CA THR A 241 -27.70 26.93 -8.40
C THR A 241 -26.47 26.51 -9.21
N LYS A 242 -25.54 27.42 -9.46
CA LYS A 242 -24.29 27.13 -10.19
C LYS A 242 -23.39 26.18 -9.40
N LEU A 243 -23.24 26.39 -8.09
CA LEU A 243 -22.47 25.51 -7.22
C LEU A 243 -23.08 24.11 -7.16
N PHE A 244 -24.40 24.01 -7.01
CA PHE A 244 -25.13 22.74 -7.03
C PHE A 244 -24.90 21.97 -8.34
N SER A 245 -25.08 22.66 -9.48
CA SER A 245 -24.82 22.11 -10.80
C SER A 245 -23.36 21.65 -10.96
N THR A 246 -22.41 22.44 -10.46
CA THR A 246 -20.98 22.09 -10.49
C THR A 246 -20.69 20.82 -9.71
N GLN A 247 -21.27 20.66 -8.52
CA GLN A 247 -21.05 19.48 -7.67
C GLN A 247 -21.57 18.18 -8.29
N LEU A 248 -22.68 18.25 -9.04
CA LEU A 248 -23.31 17.06 -9.62
C LEU A 248 -22.86 16.74 -11.05
N PHE A 249 -22.63 17.75 -11.88
CA PHE A 249 -22.49 17.57 -13.32
C PHE A 249 -21.10 17.90 -13.87
N SER A 250 -20.25 18.61 -13.10
CA SER A 250 -18.90 18.93 -13.56
C SER A 250 -17.91 17.78 -13.32
N LYS A 251 -16.83 17.75 -14.10
CA LYS A 251 -15.73 16.77 -13.94
C LYS A 251 -14.98 16.91 -12.61
N SER A 252 -15.04 18.07 -11.97
CA SER A 252 -14.38 18.37 -10.69
C SER A 252 -15.36 18.43 -9.52
N GLY A 253 -16.63 18.10 -9.73
CA GLY A 253 -17.65 18.06 -8.69
C GLY A 253 -17.55 16.79 -7.85
N ALA A 254 -18.18 16.81 -6.67
CA ALA A 254 -18.27 15.68 -5.75
C ALA A 254 -18.67 14.37 -6.45
N MET A 255 -19.68 14.39 -7.34
CA MET A 255 -20.12 13.16 -8.02
C MET A 255 -19.02 12.53 -8.88
N SER A 256 -18.34 13.34 -9.69
CA SER A 256 -17.26 12.84 -10.56
C SER A 256 -16.05 12.38 -9.76
N LEU A 257 -15.73 13.06 -8.66
CA LEU A 257 -14.65 12.69 -7.75
C LEU A 257 -14.95 11.36 -7.05
N HIS A 258 -16.15 11.20 -6.52
CA HIS A 258 -16.58 9.95 -5.89
C HIS A 258 -16.52 8.76 -6.87
N ILE A 259 -16.99 8.96 -8.11
CA ILE A 259 -16.86 7.94 -9.17
C ILE A 259 -15.40 7.58 -9.43
N ARG A 260 -14.52 8.58 -9.50
CA ARG A 260 -13.09 8.36 -9.70
C ARG A 260 -12.47 7.60 -8.53
N LEU A 261 -12.83 7.94 -7.29
CA LEU A 261 -12.38 7.27 -6.08
C LEU A 261 -12.80 5.80 -6.08
N MET A 262 -14.07 5.50 -6.34
CA MET A 262 -14.56 4.12 -6.38
C MET A 262 -13.92 3.31 -7.52
N THR A 263 -13.66 3.95 -8.67
CA THR A 263 -12.91 3.32 -9.77
C THR A 263 -11.47 3.00 -9.38
N TYR A 264 -10.81 3.93 -8.71
CA TYR A 264 -9.45 3.75 -8.23
C TYR A 264 -9.38 2.63 -7.19
N SER A 265 -10.27 2.64 -6.20
CA SER A 265 -10.42 1.60 -5.17
C SER A 265 -10.67 0.21 -5.76
N THR A 266 -11.54 0.11 -6.77
CA THR A 266 -11.84 -1.18 -7.42
C THR A 266 -10.63 -1.73 -8.17
N ASN A 267 -9.91 -0.87 -8.90
CA ASN A 267 -8.69 -1.27 -9.61
C ASN A 267 -7.56 -1.65 -8.65
N TYR A 268 -7.44 -0.95 -7.52
CA TYR A 268 -6.49 -1.27 -6.46
C TYR A 268 -6.79 -2.65 -5.83
N ARG A 269 -8.04 -2.91 -5.44
CA ARG A 269 -8.48 -4.21 -4.88
C ARG A 269 -8.32 -5.38 -5.84
N HIS A 270 -8.37 -5.14 -7.16
CA HIS A 270 -8.13 -6.19 -8.15
C HIS A 270 -6.64 -6.57 -8.21
N LYS A 271 -5.74 -5.59 -8.10
CA LYS A 271 -4.29 -5.81 -8.06
C LYS A 271 -3.81 -6.46 -6.75
N GLU A 272 -4.48 -6.24 -5.62
CA GLU A 272 -4.17 -6.97 -4.38
C GLU A 272 -4.50 -8.48 -4.44
N ARG A 273 -5.33 -8.91 -5.40
CA ARG A 273 -5.80 -10.30 -5.52
C ARG A 273 -5.10 -11.12 -6.61
N THR A 274 -4.25 -10.50 -7.41
CA THR A 274 -3.48 -11.12 -8.50
C THR A 274 -2.01 -11.11 -8.17
#